data_AF-A0AAT9TKB8-F1
#
_entry.id   AF-A0AAT9TKB8-F1
#
_cell.length_a   1.000
_cell.length_b   1.000
_cell.length_c   1.000
_cell.angle_alpha   90.00
_cell.angle_beta   90.00
_cell.angle_gamma   90.00
#
_symmetry.space_group_name_H-M   'P 1'
#
loop_
_entity.id
_entity.type
_entity.pdbx_description
1 polymer ?
#
loop_
_entity_poly.entity_id
_entity_poly.type
_entity_poly.pdbx_seq_one_letter_code
_entity_poly.pdbx_strand_id
1 'polypeptide(L)'
;MSAARQVVVEADGGSRGNPGPAGYGAVVIDPATGEPLAETAEYIGVATNNVAEYRGLIAGLTAAKGLFPDAGDALRVHVRMDSKLVVEQMSGRWKIKHPDMKPLAARAAAVLPPSSVTYEWIPRAQNKHADRLANEAMDAGRDGRQWEASASTAALDAPARGTVSTPPPAQGPPGDQVAGAARARAALAAARGAAAPAADTLFPVPEPGVPDTTVPAVPAEAPAPGQPAGTAPEAAGASQQQQQQKKKPAAAVAPQTGWGPAADLGAPATLVLLRHGETALTPEKRFSGSGGTDPELSATGRDQAARAAEHFAALGTVQEIVSSPLRRCRETAAAVADRLGLDVRIDEGLRETDFGAWEGLTFGEVRERYGDDLTAWLASPDTAPTGGGESFAEVAGRVAAARDRIVARYAGRTVLLVTHVTPIKTLVRLALGAPPEALFRMELSAASISTVAYYGDGNASVRLLNDTSHLR
;
A
#
# COMPACT_ATOMS: atom_id res chain seq x y z
N MET A 1 -50.12 -0.29 0.20
CA MET A 1 -48.68 -0.59 0.01
C MET A 1 -47.90 0.45 0.78
N SER A 2 -47.22 0.06 1.86
CA SER A 2 -46.37 0.98 2.62
C SER A 2 -45.22 1.41 1.72
N ALA A 3 -44.93 2.72 1.65
CA ALA A 3 -43.81 3.22 0.86
C ALA A 3 -42.50 2.61 1.39
N ALA A 4 -41.62 2.17 0.49
CA ALA A 4 -40.31 1.64 0.88
C ALA A 4 -39.57 2.71 1.69
N ARG A 5 -39.18 2.37 2.92
CA ARG A 5 -38.47 3.28 3.83
C ARG A 5 -36.98 3.14 3.56
N GLN A 6 -36.31 4.23 3.17
CA GLN A 6 -34.88 4.20 2.86
C GLN A 6 -34.10 4.91 3.96
N VAL A 7 -32.99 4.31 4.39
CA VAL A 7 -32.01 4.92 5.29
C VAL A 7 -30.58 4.64 4.84
N VAL A 8 -29.68 5.52 5.20
CA VAL A 8 -28.24 5.30 5.08
C VAL A 8 -27.69 4.87 6.43
N VAL A 9 -26.80 3.88 6.45
CA VAL A 9 -26.04 3.50 7.65
C VAL A 9 -24.58 3.76 7.37
N GLU A 10 -23.97 4.66 8.14
CA GLU A 10 -22.53 4.84 8.18
C GLU A 10 -21.98 4.15 9.43
N ALA A 11 -20.92 3.36 9.28
CA ALA A 11 -20.33 2.62 10.38
C ALA A 11 -18.81 2.57 10.27
N ASP A 12 -18.15 2.48 11.42
CA ASP A 12 -16.72 2.43 11.57
C ASP A 12 -16.30 1.64 12.82
N GLY A 13 -15.05 1.19 12.85
CA GLY A 13 -14.43 0.62 14.03
C GLY A 13 -12.93 0.85 14.06
N GLY A 14 -12.41 1.09 15.26
CA GLY A 14 -11.00 1.39 15.52
C GLY A 14 -10.38 0.43 16.55
N SER A 15 -9.07 0.25 16.48
CA SER A 15 -8.28 -0.45 17.50
C SER A 15 -6.92 0.23 17.73
N ARG A 16 -6.63 0.61 18.98
CA ARG A 16 -5.36 1.25 19.38
C ARG A 16 -4.29 0.19 19.62
N GLY A 17 -3.46 -0.09 18.60
CA GLY A 17 -2.41 -1.11 18.67
C GLY A 17 -2.85 -2.51 18.20
N ASN A 18 -3.63 -2.57 17.12
CA ASN A 18 -4.26 -3.74 16.50
C ASN A 18 -3.49 -5.09 16.61
N PRO A 19 -3.93 -6.05 17.46
CA PRO A 19 -5.08 -5.98 18.37
C PRO A 19 -4.80 -5.17 19.64
N GLY A 20 -5.69 -4.25 19.97
CA GLY A 20 -5.62 -3.43 21.18
C GLY A 20 -7.00 -2.93 21.62
N PRO A 21 -7.07 -1.97 22.56
CA PRO A 21 -8.32 -1.34 22.95
C PRO A 21 -9.10 -0.83 21.74
N ALA A 22 -10.32 -1.32 21.58
CA ALA A 22 -11.10 -1.15 20.37
C ALA A 22 -12.51 -0.67 20.69
N GLY A 23 -13.10 0.04 19.73
CA GLY A 23 -14.46 0.57 19.81
C GLY A 23 -15.04 0.75 18.42
N TYR A 24 -16.36 0.84 18.33
CA TYR A 24 -17.06 1.09 17.09
C TYR A 24 -17.98 2.29 17.21
N GLY A 25 -18.36 2.84 16.06
CA GLY A 25 -19.37 3.87 15.92
C GLY A 25 -20.24 3.59 14.70
N ALA A 26 -21.53 3.86 14.80
CA ALA A 26 -22.44 3.83 13.67
C ALA A 26 -23.54 4.88 13.81
N VAL A 27 -23.99 5.40 12.67
CA VAL A 27 -25.05 6.39 12.57
C VAL A 27 -26.05 5.97 11.48
N VAL A 28 -27.34 6.08 11.81
CA VAL A 28 -28.44 5.92 10.84
C VAL A 28 -28.84 7.31 10.38
N ILE A 29 -28.90 7.54 9.07
CA ILE A 29 -29.09 8.86 8.46
C ILE A 29 -30.34 8.84 7.59
N ASP A 30 -31.13 9.91 7.64
CA ASP A 30 -32.20 10.17 6.67
C ASP A 30 -31.58 10.61 5.33
N PRO A 31 -31.76 9.86 4.24
CA PRO A 31 -31.15 10.18 2.95
C PRO A 31 -31.71 11.46 2.31
N ALA A 32 -32.90 11.92 2.71
CA ALA A 32 -33.52 13.12 2.17
C ALA A 32 -32.98 14.40 2.83
N THR A 33 -32.71 14.36 4.13
CA THR A 33 -32.27 15.53 4.91
C THR A 33 -30.79 15.51 5.26
N GLY A 34 -30.16 14.33 5.28
CA GLY A 34 -28.81 14.12 5.78
C GLY A 34 -28.71 14.14 7.31
N GLU A 35 -29.84 14.19 8.04
CA GLU A 35 -29.83 14.28 9.50
C GLU A 35 -29.66 12.90 10.15
N PRO A 36 -28.90 12.80 11.25
CA PRO A 36 -28.76 11.56 12.01
C PRO A 36 -30.08 11.24 12.73
N LEU A 37 -30.61 10.05 12.46
CA LEU A 37 -31.80 9.47 13.08
C LEU A 37 -31.46 8.68 14.36
N ALA A 38 -30.27 8.08 14.41
CA ALA A 38 -29.74 7.39 15.58
C ALA A 38 -28.21 7.32 15.53
N GLU A 39 -27.57 7.44 16.68
CA GLU A 39 -26.13 7.18 16.88
C GLU A 39 -25.96 6.00 17.84
N THR A 40 -24.98 5.15 17.58
CA THR A 40 -24.57 4.07 18.47
C THR A 40 -23.06 3.96 18.49
N ALA A 41 -22.47 3.79 19.66
CA ALA A 41 -21.04 3.59 19.81
C ALA A 41 -20.79 2.77 21.08
N GLU A 42 -19.76 1.93 21.06
CA GLU A 42 -19.43 1.08 22.20
C GLU A 42 -17.94 0.76 22.25
N TYR A 43 -17.38 0.78 23.46
CA TYR A 43 -16.07 0.21 23.73
C TYR A 43 -16.19 -1.30 23.87
N ILE A 44 -15.42 -2.05 23.08
CA ILE A 44 -15.58 -3.50 22.96
C ILE A 44 -14.43 -4.30 23.58
N GLY A 45 -13.60 -3.66 24.41
CA GLY A 45 -12.43 -4.28 25.02
C GLY A 45 -11.25 -4.37 24.04
N VAL A 46 -10.50 -5.47 24.11
CA VAL A 46 -9.37 -5.73 23.21
C VAL A 46 -9.87 -6.50 21.98
N ALA A 47 -9.73 -5.89 20.80
CA ALA A 47 -10.13 -6.51 19.54
C ALA A 47 -9.29 -5.97 18.37
N THR A 48 -9.36 -6.64 17.21
CA THR A 48 -8.75 -6.12 15.98
C THR A 48 -9.63 -5.05 15.32
N ASN A 49 -9.05 -4.26 14.40
CA ASN A 49 -9.80 -3.26 13.65
C ASN A 49 -11.03 -3.84 12.94
N ASN A 50 -10.82 -4.95 12.21
CA ASN A 50 -11.89 -5.59 11.45
C ASN A 50 -13.02 -6.13 12.36
N VAL A 51 -12.69 -6.62 13.57
CA VAL A 51 -13.72 -6.99 14.56
C VAL A 51 -14.56 -5.78 14.96
N ALA A 52 -13.91 -4.63 15.19
CA ALA A 52 -14.60 -3.39 15.55
C ALA A 52 -15.51 -2.91 14.40
N GLU A 53 -15.01 -2.89 13.17
CA GLU A 53 -15.79 -2.46 11.99
C GLU A 53 -17.03 -3.35 11.76
N TYR A 54 -16.89 -4.68 11.88
CA TYR A 54 -18.02 -5.59 11.80
C TYR A 54 -19.04 -5.36 12.92
N ARG A 55 -18.59 -5.04 14.14
CA ARG A 55 -19.50 -4.71 15.24
C ARG A 55 -20.24 -3.40 14.99
N GLY A 56 -19.55 -2.38 14.44
CA GLY A 56 -20.17 -1.13 14.00
C GLY A 56 -21.27 -1.38 12.95
N LEU A 57 -21.00 -2.20 11.94
CA LEU A 57 -22.00 -2.59 10.95
C LEU A 57 -23.23 -3.25 11.58
N ILE A 58 -23.02 -4.24 12.46
CA ILE A 58 -24.11 -4.96 13.13
C ILE A 58 -24.96 -3.98 13.95
N ALA A 59 -24.31 -3.08 14.69
CA ALA A 59 -24.98 -2.08 15.51
C ALA A 59 -25.80 -1.11 14.65
N GLY A 60 -25.24 -0.61 13.55
CA GLY A 60 -25.93 0.27 12.61
C GLY A 60 -27.15 -0.37 11.95
N LEU A 61 -27.02 -1.62 11.46
CA LEU A 61 -28.16 -2.37 10.90
C LEU A 61 -29.25 -2.63 11.94
N THR A 62 -28.85 -2.93 13.18
CA THR A 62 -29.78 -3.18 14.29
C THR A 62 -30.54 -1.91 14.67
N ALA A 63 -29.84 -0.77 14.73
CA ALA A 63 -30.45 0.54 14.98
C ALA A 63 -31.44 0.91 13.85
N ALA A 64 -31.06 0.71 12.58
CA ALA A 64 -31.93 0.97 11.44
C ALA A 64 -33.22 0.12 11.49
N LYS A 65 -33.11 -1.16 11.84
CA LYS A 65 -34.28 -2.04 12.04
C LYS A 65 -35.14 -1.61 13.22
N GLY A 66 -34.53 -1.19 14.32
CA GLY A 66 -35.21 -0.73 15.53
C GLY A 66 -35.99 0.58 15.34
N LEU A 67 -35.52 1.49 14.48
CA LEU A 67 -36.22 2.72 14.14
C LEU A 67 -37.50 2.49 13.33
N PHE A 68 -37.57 1.39 12.57
CA PHE A 68 -38.69 1.09 11.67
C PHE A 68 -39.20 -0.35 11.84
N PRO A 69 -39.73 -0.71 13.03
CA PRO A 69 -40.15 -2.09 13.32
C PRO A 69 -41.28 -2.57 12.40
N ASP A 70 -42.16 -1.66 11.96
CA ASP A 70 -43.30 -1.97 11.10
C ASP A 70 -42.96 -2.01 9.60
N ALA A 71 -41.74 -1.64 9.21
CA ALA A 71 -41.35 -1.60 7.81
C ALA A 71 -41.13 -2.99 7.21
N GLY A 72 -40.82 -4.00 8.03
CA GLY A 72 -40.55 -5.38 7.57
C GLY A 72 -39.59 -5.41 6.37
N ASP A 73 -39.96 -6.13 5.32
CA ASP A 73 -39.19 -6.25 4.07
C ASP A 73 -39.23 -4.99 3.19
N ALA A 74 -39.95 -3.94 3.58
CA ALA A 74 -39.98 -2.66 2.88
C ALA A 74 -38.91 -1.67 3.39
N LEU A 75 -38.16 -2.01 4.45
CA LEU A 75 -36.97 -1.25 4.83
C LEU A 75 -35.85 -1.50 3.81
N ARG A 76 -35.20 -0.43 3.37
CA ARG A 76 -34.05 -0.44 2.47
C ARG A 76 -32.93 0.31 3.13
N VAL A 77 -31.81 -0.38 3.36
CA VAL A 77 -30.62 0.17 4.01
C VAL A 77 -29.49 0.25 3.00
N HIS A 78 -28.93 1.43 2.87
CA HIS A 78 -27.71 1.65 2.11
C HIS A 78 -26.55 1.86 3.09
N VAL A 79 -25.71 0.83 3.22
CA VAL A 79 -24.55 0.84 4.10
C VAL A 79 -23.39 1.51 3.38
N ARG A 80 -22.82 2.54 3.99
CA ARG A 80 -21.61 3.24 3.54
C ARG A 80 -20.54 3.07 4.60
N MET A 81 -19.42 2.44 4.25
CA MET A 81 -18.29 2.26 5.17
C MET A 81 -16.98 2.48 4.44
N ASP A 82 -15.95 2.93 5.14
CA ASP A 82 -14.58 3.02 4.61
C ASP A 82 -13.76 1.74 4.78
N SER A 83 -14.30 0.76 5.50
CA SER A 83 -13.79 -0.62 5.48
C SER A 83 -14.13 -1.32 4.18
N LYS A 84 -13.19 -1.28 3.22
CA LYS A 84 -13.32 -2.03 1.96
C LYS A 84 -13.45 -3.54 2.21
N LEU A 85 -12.79 -4.05 3.24
CA LEU A 85 -12.88 -5.46 3.61
C LEU A 85 -14.32 -5.85 4.00
N VAL A 86 -14.95 -5.11 4.90
CA VAL A 86 -16.32 -5.41 5.36
C VAL A 86 -17.31 -5.23 4.21
N VAL A 87 -17.21 -4.14 3.44
CA VAL A 87 -18.08 -3.87 2.29
C VAL A 87 -18.02 -5.00 1.26
N GLU A 88 -16.82 -5.44 0.87
CA GLU A 88 -16.65 -6.47 -0.14
C GLU A 88 -17.07 -7.87 0.34
N GLN A 89 -16.83 -8.18 1.61
CA GLN A 89 -17.25 -9.44 2.22
C GLN A 89 -18.77 -9.52 2.35
N MET A 90 -19.42 -8.46 2.82
CA MET A 90 -20.87 -8.40 2.98
C MET A 90 -21.61 -8.28 1.65
N SER A 91 -20.95 -7.73 0.61
CA SER A 91 -21.43 -7.78 -0.76
C SER A 91 -21.31 -9.16 -1.41
N GLY A 92 -20.69 -10.14 -0.75
CA GLY A 92 -20.44 -11.48 -1.29
C GLY A 92 -19.37 -11.54 -2.37
N ARG A 93 -18.67 -10.42 -2.66
CA ARG A 93 -17.59 -10.37 -3.65
C ARG A 93 -16.31 -11.01 -3.11
N TRP A 94 -16.07 -10.91 -1.80
CA TRP A 94 -14.90 -11.46 -1.13
C TRP A 94 -15.28 -12.58 -0.16
N LYS A 95 -14.52 -13.69 -0.17
CA LYS A 95 -14.72 -14.80 0.75
C LYS A 95 -14.23 -14.46 2.15
N ILE A 96 -15.06 -14.71 3.16
CA ILE A 96 -14.67 -14.56 4.57
C ILE A 96 -13.91 -15.82 5.01
N LYS A 97 -12.58 -15.73 5.05
CA LYS A 97 -11.70 -16.84 5.46
C LYS A 97 -11.47 -16.86 6.98
N HIS A 98 -11.32 -15.69 7.61
CA HIS A 98 -10.93 -15.55 9.01
C HIS A 98 -12.00 -16.11 9.98
N PRO A 99 -11.65 -16.98 10.93
CA PRO A 99 -12.60 -17.64 11.83
C PRO A 99 -13.43 -16.65 12.65
N ASP A 100 -12.82 -15.58 13.17
CA ASP A 100 -13.53 -14.57 13.98
C ASP A 100 -14.50 -13.69 13.18
N MET A 101 -14.30 -13.57 11.86
CA MET A 101 -15.15 -12.73 11.00
C MET A 101 -16.39 -13.48 10.52
N LYS A 102 -16.32 -14.81 10.34
CA LYS A 102 -17.45 -15.64 9.93
C LYS A 102 -18.68 -15.48 10.83
N PRO A 103 -18.59 -15.57 12.18
CA PRO A 103 -19.75 -15.38 13.04
C PRO A 103 -20.27 -13.94 13.03
N LEU A 104 -19.39 -12.93 12.85
CA LEU A 104 -19.80 -11.53 12.76
C LEU A 104 -20.57 -11.24 11.45
N ALA A 105 -20.07 -11.74 10.32
CA ALA A 105 -20.76 -11.62 9.04
C ALA A 105 -22.11 -12.36 9.03
N ALA A 106 -22.16 -13.55 9.63
CA ALA A 106 -23.41 -14.29 9.79
C ALA A 106 -24.42 -13.50 10.65
N ARG A 107 -23.96 -12.87 11.73
CA ARG A 107 -24.80 -11.99 12.56
C ARG A 107 -25.29 -10.77 11.78
N ALA A 108 -24.41 -10.08 11.04
CA ALA A 108 -24.79 -8.93 10.22
C ALA A 108 -25.84 -9.30 9.16
N ALA A 109 -25.65 -10.43 8.46
CA ALA A 109 -26.59 -10.95 7.46
C ALA A 109 -27.93 -11.41 8.06
N ALA A 110 -27.98 -11.72 9.35
CA ALA A 110 -29.21 -12.12 10.03
C ALA A 110 -30.06 -10.92 10.50
N VAL A 111 -29.51 -9.69 10.53
CA VAL A 111 -30.24 -8.51 11.01
C VAL A 111 -31.38 -8.14 10.06
N LEU A 112 -31.06 -8.05 8.76
CA LEU A 112 -31.99 -7.70 7.68
C LEU A 112 -31.81 -8.65 6.50
N PRO A 113 -32.87 -8.93 5.71
CA PRO A 113 -32.76 -9.81 4.57
C PRO A 113 -31.82 -9.23 3.51
N PRO A 114 -31.05 -10.06 2.76
CA PRO A 114 -30.06 -9.58 1.80
C PRO A 114 -30.63 -8.64 0.72
N SER A 115 -31.90 -8.80 0.34
CA SER A 115 -32.59 -7.95 -0.62
C SER A 115 -32.86 -6.52 -0.12
N SER A 116 -32.68 -6.28 1.18
CA SER A 116 -32.94 -5.01 1.83
C SER A 116 -31.69 -4.19 2.10
N VAL A 117 -30.50 -4.75 1.89
CA VAL A 117 -29.23 -4.08 2.22
C VAL A 117 -28.34 -3.98 0.99
N THR A 118 -27.82 -2.79 0.74
CA THR A 118 -26.76 -2.54 -0.25
C THR A 118 -25.52 -2.01 0.46
N TYR A 119 -24.34 -2.26 -0.10
CA TYR A 119 -23.07 -1.88 0.51
C TYR A 119 -22.26 -1.06 -0.49
N GLU A 120 -21.78 0.09 -0.04
CA GLU A 120 -20.90 1.00 -0.76
C GLU A 120 -19.66 1.28 0.08
N TRP A 121 -18.50 1.23 -0.59
CA TRP A 121 -17.27 1.70 0.01
C TRP A 121 -17.17 3.21 -0.19
N ILE A 122 -16.94 3.96 0.89
CA ILE A 122 -16.72 5.40 0.85
C ILE A 122 -15.32 5.75 1.37
N PRO A 123 -14.67 6.82 0.90
CA PRO A 123 -13.43 7.30 1.50
C PRO A 123 -13.59 7.70 2.97
N ARG A 124 -12.55 7.50 3.80
CA ARG A 124 -12.53 7.88 5.24
C ARG A 124 -13.00 9.30 5.51
N ALA A 125 -12.60 10.25 4.65
CA ALA A 125 -12.98 11.65 4.76
C ALA A 125 -14.51 11.90 4.66
N GLN A 126 -15.26 10.92 4.16
CA GLN A 126 -16.72 10.93 4.06
C GLN A 126 -17.42 10.15 5.18
N ASN A 127 -16.67 9.41 6.02
CA ASN A 127 -17.20 8.59 7.12
C ASN A 127 -16.87 9.20 8.51
N LYS A 128 -16.66 10.53 8.57
CA LYS A 128 -16.18 11.24 9.76
C LYS A 128 -17.11 11.09 10.98
N HIS A 129 -18.41 10.94 10.74
CA HIS A 129 -19.39 10.82 11.80
C HIS A 129 -19.21 9.51 12.57
N ALA A 130 -19.16 8.38 11.85
CA ALA A 130 -18.93 7.08 12.46
C ALA A 130 -17.52 6.97 13.07
N ASP A 131 -16.50 7.56 12.44
CA ASP A 131 -15.13 7.66 12.97
C ASP A 131 -15.08 8.39 14.32
N ARG A 132 -15.74 9.55 14.42
CA ARG A 132 -15.84 10.30 15.68
C ARG A 132 -16.47 9.44 16.77
N LEU A 133 -17.57 8.76 16.47
CA LEU A 133 -18.25 7.88 17.42
C LEU A 133 -17.35 6.72 17.88
N ALA A 134 -16.61 6.09 16.97
CA ALA A 134 -15.68 5.02 17.30
C ALA A 134 -14.54 5.50 18.23
N ASN A 135 -14.01 6.71 17.98
CA ASN A 135 -12.99 7.31 18.82
C ASN A 135 -13.52 7.71 20.21
N GLU A 136 -14.69 8.35 20.28
CA GLU A 136 -15.35 8.68 21.53
C GLU A 136 -15.61 7.43 22.37
N ALA A 137 -16.02 6.33 21.74
CA ALA A 137 -16.19 5.04 22.42
C ALA A 137 -14.87 4.50 22.99
N MET A 138 -13.79 4.52 22.21
CA MET A 138 -12.47 4.08 22.69
C MET A 138 -11.93 4.96 23.83
N ASP A 139 -12.20 6.27 23.80
CA ASP A 139 -11.82 7.19 24.87
C ASP A 139 -12.66 6.99 26.13
N ALA A 140 -13.98 6.81 26.00
CA ALA A 140 -14.83 6.46 27.14
C ALA A 140 -14.36 5.16 27.81
N GLY A 141 -14.04 4.13 27.00
CA GLY A 141 -13.52 2.85 27.47
C GLY A 141 -12.19 2.97 28.21
N ARG A 142 -11.27 3.81 27.71
CA ARG A 142 -10.01 4.12 28.41
C ARG A 142 -10.26 4.73 29.79
N ASP A 143 -11.28 5.55 29.91
CA ASP A 143 -11.66 6.20 31.16
C ASP A 143 -12.55 5.31 32.06
N GLY A 144 -12.73 4.03 31.71
CA GLY A 144 -13.55 3.07 32.46
C GLY A 144 -15.06 3.33 32.37
N ARG A 145 -15.51 4.11 31.40
CA ARG A 145 -16.90 4.50 31.17
C ARG A 145 -17.44 3.86 29.89
N GLN A 146 -18.76 3.78 29.78
CA GLN A 146 -19.42 3.50 28.51
C GLN A 146 -19.70 4.81 27.77
N TRP A 147 -19.79 4.74 26.45
CA TRP A 147 -20.19 5.90 25.64
C TRP A 147 -21.66 6.23 25.90
N GLU A 148 -21.98 7.52 25.95
CA GLU A 148 -23.35 8.03 26.09
C GLU A 148 -23.61 9.08 25.01
N ALA A 149 -24.76 9.01 24.34
CA ALA A 149 -25.13 9.95 23.29
C ALA A 149 -25.17 11.42 23.77
N SER A 150 -25.48 11.66 25.05
CA SER A 150 -25.44 12.99 25.68
C SER A 150 -24.03 13.59 25.79
N ALA A 151 -22.98 12.77 25.74
CA ALA A 151 -21.58 13.20 25.77
C ALA A 151 -20.96 13.33 24.37
N SER A 152 -21.72 13.00 23.31
CA SER A 152 -21.32 13.07 21.91
C SER A 152 -21.03 14.52 21.50
N THR A 153 -19.87 14.78 20.89
CA THR A 153 -19.41 16.14 20.52
C THR A 153 -20.03 16.69 19.23
N ALA A 154 -21.16 16.10 18.78
CA ALA A 154 -21.79 16.31 17.47
C ALA A 154 -22.07 17.78 17.08
N ALA A 155 -22.19 18.69 18.04
CA ALA A 155 -22.53 20.10 17.79
C ALA A 155 -21.37 20.96 17.23
N LEU A 156 -20.11 20.50 17.23
CA LEU A 156 -18.95 21.33 16.88
C LEU A 156 -18.59 21.36 15.38
N ASP A 157 -19.22 20.53 14.52
CA ASP A 157 -18.80 20.34 13.11
C ASP A 157 -19.81 20.77 12.03
N ALA A 158 -20.88 21.51 12.34
CA ALA A 158 -21.83 22.00 11.32
C ALA A 158 -21.44 23.39 10.76
N PRO A 159 -21.13 23.56 9.45
CA PRO A 159 -21.07 24.88 8.84
C PRO A 159 -22.47 25.44 8.56
N ALA A 160 -22.63 26.75 8.80
CA ALA A 160 -23.87 27.51 8.62
C ALA A 160 -24.38 27.46 7.16
N ARG A 161 -25.69 27.22 7.00
CA ARG A 161 -26.42 27.12 5.72
C ARG A 161 -26.50 28.47 5.00
N GLY A 162 -26.00 28.53 3.77
CA GLY A 162 -26.28 29.59 2.78
C GLY A 162 -27.44 29.18 1.86
N THR A 163 -28.40 30.09 1.68
CA THR A 163 -29.68 29.95 0.98
C THR A 163 -29.57 29.55 -0.49
N VAL A 164 -30.41 28.59 -0.90
CA VAL A 164 -30.60 28.12 -2.29
C VAL A 164 -31.33 29.18 -3.12
N SER A 165 -30.77 29.54 -4.29
CA SER A 165 -31.49 30.22 -5.36
C SER A 165 -31.61 29.28 -6.56
N THR A 166 -32.85 29.07 -7.01
CA THR A 166 -33.26 28.20 -8.13
C THR A 166 -32.87 28.76 -9.50
N PRO A 167 -32.38 27.95 -10.46
CA PRO A 167 -32.35 28.35 -11.87
C PRO A 167 -33.64 27.95 -12.64
N PRO A 168 -34.06 28.71 -13.67
CA PRO A 168 -35.30 28.48 -14.44
C PRO A 168 -35.11 27.52 -15.64
N PRO A 169 -36.19 27.04 -16.28
CA PRO A 169 -36.12 25.92 -17.22
C PRO A 169 -35.99 26.31 -18.70
N ALA A 170 -35.39 25.35 -19.43
CA ALA A 170 -35.53 24.99 -20.86
C ALA A 170 -35.20 26.02 -21.96
N GLN A 171 -34.38 25.59 -22.93
CA GLN A 171 -34.69 25.54 -24.38
C GLN A 171 -33.44 25.12 -25.20
N GLY A 172 -33.55 24.03 -25.97
CA GLY A 172 -32.72 23.74 -27.16
C GLY A 172 -33.64 23.69 -28.37
N PRO A 173 -33.21 24.07 -29.59
CA PRO A 173 -32.59 23.12 -30.58
C PRO A 173 -31.68 23.87 -31.62
N PRO A 174 -31.34 23.38 -32.85
CA PRO A 174 -31.15 22.03 -33.44
C PRO A 174 -29.80 21.83 -34.23
N GLY A 175 -29.49 20.56 -34.58
CA GLY A 175 -28.66 20.15 -35.75
C GLY A 175 -27.14 20.03 -35.50
N ASP A 176 -26.39 19.03 -35.96
CA ASP A 176 -26.64 17.93 -36.89
C ASP A 176 -25.72 16.73 -36.59
N GLN A 177 -26.10 15.57 -37.13
CA GLN A 177 -25.67 14.24 -36.76
C GLN A 177 -24.40 13.71 -37.48
N VAL A 178 -23.95 12.55 -36.96
CA VAL A 178 -23.20 11.44 -37.61
C VAL A 178 -21.77 11.69 -38.11
N ALA A 179 -20.79 11.15 -37.38
CA ALA A 179 -19.77 10.22 -37.89
C ALA A 179 -18.75 9.88 -36.78
N GLY A 180 -18.63 8.60 -36.41
CA GLY A 180 -17.45 8.16 -35.64
C GLY A 180 -17.56 6.83 -34.90
N ALA A 181 -18.77 6.33 -34.62
CA ALA A 181 -18.92 5.10 -33.82
C ALA A 181 -18.96 3.80 -34.66
N ALA A 182 -18.89 3.87 -35.99
CA ALA A 182 -18.96 2.70 -36.88
C ALA A 182 -17.59 2.15 -37.33
N ARG A 183 -16.46 2.83 -37.06
CA ARG A 183 -15.12 2.35 -37.47
C ARG A 183 -14.35 1.56 -36.40
N ALA A 184 -14.74 1.64 -35.14
CA ALA A 184 -14.05 0.91 -34.06
C ALA A 184 -14.57 -0.53 -33.85
N ARG A 185 -15.77 -0.87 -34.32
CA ARG A 185 -16.36 -2.22 -34.16
C ARG A 185 -16.06 -3.19 -35.30
N ALA A 186 -15.58 -2.72 -36.45
CA ALA A 186 -15.18 -3.59 -37.56
C ALA A 186 -13.74 -4.13 -37.44
N ALA A 187 -12.87 -3.47 -36.68
CA ALA A 187 -11.46 -3.86 -36.52
C ALA A 187 -11.25 -5.04 -35.55
N LEU A 188 -12.16 -5.27 -34.60
CA LEU A 188 -12.03 -6.36 -33.62
C LEU A 188 -12.66 -7.70 -34.06
N ALA A 189 -13.43 -7.71 -35.14
CA ALA A 189 -14.08 -8.93 -35.64
C ALA A 189 -13.23 -9.70 -36.67
N ALA A 190 -12.16 -9.11 -37.22
CA ALA A 190 -11.30 -9.73 -38.22
C ALA A 190 -10.12 -10.54 -37.64
N ALA A 191 -9.90 -10.54 -36.33
CA ALA A 191 -8.76 -11.21 -35.69
C ALA A 191 -9.08 -12.56 -35.03
N ARG A 192 -10.29 -13.12 -35.27
CA ARG A 192 -10.67 -14.46 -34.81
C ARG A 192 -10.91 -15.39 -35.99
N GLY A 193 -9.83 -15.90 -36.57
CA GLY A 193 -9.92 -16.95 -37.59
C GLY A 193 -8.60 -17.24 -38.30
N ALA A 194 -7.71 -18.00 -37.66
CA ALA A 194 -6.75 -18.87 -38.35
C ALA A 194 -6.08 -19.82 -37.35
N ALA A 195 -5.98 -21.10 -37.73
CA ALA A 195 -5.50 -22.22 -36.93
C ALA A 195 -3.96 -22.33 -36.84
N ALA A 196 -3.48 -23.13 -35.88
CA ALA A 196 -2.07 -23.48 -35.64
C ALA A 196 -1.40 -24.21 -36.82
N PRO A 197 -0.05 -24.20 -36.89
CA PRO A 197 0.65 -25.43 -36.51
C PRO A 197 2.02 -25.26 -35.79
N ALA A 198 2.39 -26.38 -35.15
CA ALA A 198 3.71 -26.98 -34.87
C ALA A 198 4.86 -26.19 -34.20
N ALA A 199 5.42 -26.87 -33.20
CA ALA A 199 6.59 -26.53 -32.42
C ALA A 199 7.88 -26.56 -33.25
N ASP A 200 8.76 -25.59 -33.02
CA ASP A 200 10.19 -25.86 -33.08
C ASP A 200 11.02 -24.92 -32.18
N THR A 201 12.13 -25.50 -31.77
CA THR A 201 13.12 -25.10 -30.77
C THR A 201 13.79 -23.73 -31.03
N LEU A 202 13.89 -22.90 -29.99
CA LEU A 202 14.67 -21.66 -30.03
C LEU A 202 15.64 -21.57 -28.86
N PHE A 203 16.90 -21.80 -29.21
CA PHE A 203 18.17 -21.32 -28.64
C PHE A 203 19.12 -22.39 -28.05
N PRO A 204 20.22 -22.72 -28.78
CA PRO A 204 21.27 -23.63 -28.33
C PRO A 204 22.27 -22.93 -27.41
N VAL A 205 22.92 -23.74 -26.57
CA VAL A 205 24.00 -23.37 -25.64
C VAL A 205 25.34 -23.31 -26.39
N PRO A 206 26.24 -22.35 -26.11
CA PRO A 206 27.66 -22.49 -26.39
C PRO A 206 28.48 -22.79 -25.13
N GLU A 207 29.41 -23.74 -25.28
CA GLU A 207 30.44 -24.18 -24.32
C GLU A 207 31.73 -23.32 -24.40
N PRO A 208 32.68 -23.44 -23.43
CA PRO A 208 33.58 -22.36 -23.02
C PRO A 208 34.98 -22.41 -23.66
N GLY A 209 35.65 -21.25 -23.71
CA GLY A 209 37.08 -21.10 -24.03
C GLY A 209 37.80 -20.23 -23.00
N VAL A 210 38.98 -20.69 -22.56
CA VAL A 210 39.88 -20.04 -21.57
C VAL A 210 41.12 -19.42 -22.30
N PRO A 211 42.06 -18.73 -21.63
CA PRO A 211 42.33 -17.29 -21.80
C PRO A 211 43.67 -17.00 -22.49
N ASP A 212 43.96 -15.72 -22.77
CA ASP A 212 45.35 -15.28 -22.86
C ASP A 212 45.59 -13.87 -22.32
N THR A 213 46.76 -13.76 -21.75
CA THR A 213 47.43 -12.71 -20.99
C THR A 213 47.93 -11.56 -21.87
N THR A 214 48.06 -10.36 -21.30
CA THR A 214 49.32 -9.56 -21.26
C THR A 214 49.08 -8.14 -20.73
N VAL A 215 50.01 -7.70 -19.88
CA VAL A 215 50.24 -6.36 -19.33
C VAL A 215 51.54 -5.86 -20.01
N PRO A 216 51.76 -4.56 -20.32
CA PRO A 216 52.47 -3.70 -19.35
C PRO A 216 52.21 -2.17 -19.37
N ALA A 217 52.29 -1.61 -18.16
CA ALA A 217 53.09 -0.46 -17.68
C ALA A 217 52.86 1.01 -18.12
N VAL A 218 52.86 1.84 -17.07
CA VAL A 218 52.91 3.32 -16.95
C VAL A 218 54.37 3.84 -17.12
N PRO A 219 54.63 5.16 -17.34
CA PRO A 219 54.80 6.15 -16.24
C PRO A 219 54.20 7.56 -16.59
N ALA A 220 53.54 8.30 -15.68
CA ALA A 220 54.02 9.19 -14.61
C ALA A 220 54.74 10.49 -15.07
N GLU A 221 54.12 11.66 -14.83
CA GLU A 221 54.81 12.91 -14.43
C GLU A 221 53.84 13.99 -13.88
N ALA A 222 54.29 14.72 -12.86
CA ALA A 222 53.76 15.95 -12.26
C ALA A 222 54.94 16.97 -12.21
N PRO A 223 54.90 18.19 -11.57
CA PRO A 223 53.81 19.00 -10.98
C PRO A 223 53.87 20.55 -11.26
N ALA A 224 52.77 21.26 -10.92
CA ALA A 224 52.62 22.63 -10.31
C ALA A 224 53.35 23.88 -10.90
N PRO A 225 53.18 25.15 -10.39
CA PRO A 225 52.32 25.70 -9.32
C PRO A 225 51.60 27.04 -9.64
N GLY A 226 50.80 27.57 -8.69
CA GLY A 226 50.57 29.02 -8.57
C GLY A 226 49.18 29.51 -8.09
N GLN A 227 49.06 29.77 -6.80
CA GLN A 227 48.03 30.60 -6.11
C GLN A 227 48.75 31.88 -5.59
N PRO A 228 48.11 32.86 -4.88
CA PRO A 228 46.71 33.31 -4.79
C PRO A 228 46.59 34.88 -4.72
N ALA A 229 45.46 35.37 -4.20
CA ALA A 229 45.11 36.71 -3.65
C ALA A 229 44.16 37.53 -4.55
N GLY A 230 43.11 38.20 -4.05
CA GLY A 230 42.65 38.41 -2.69
C GLY A 230 41.40 39.29 -2.65
N THR A 231 40.81 39.34 -1.45
CA THR A 231 40.06 40.45 -0.84
C THR A 231 38.62 40.79 -1.29
N ALA A 232 37.72 40.63 -0.32
CA ALA A 232 36.47 41.39 -0.13
C ALA A 232 36.76 42.90 0.13
N PRO A 233 35.71 43.73 0.14
CA PRO A 233 35.29 44.24 1.44
C PRO A 233 33.78 44.27 1.68
N GLU A 234 33.44 44.24 2.97
CA GLU A 234 32.15 44.57 3.56
C GLU A 234 31.73 46.03 3.28
N ALA A 235 30.42 46.30 3.21
CA ALA A 235 29.68 46.96 4.30
C ALA A 235 28.50 47.82 3.79
N ALA A 236 27.50 47.88 4.67
CA ALA A 236 26.50 48.92 4.84
C ALA A 236 25.17 48.81 4.07
N GLY A 237 24.08 48.98 4.83
CA GLY A 237 22.86 49.56 4.31
C GLY A 237 21.55 48.93 4.76
N ALA A 238 21.31 48.81 6.07
CA ALA A 238 19.97 48.64 6.59
C ALA A 238 19.09 49.80 6.10
N SER A 239 18.05 49.50 5.31
CA SER A 239 16.98 50.44 5.01
C SER A 239 15.64 49.68 5.02
N GLN A 240 14.82 50.03 6.02
CA GLN A 240 13.45 49.60 6.15
C GLN A 240 12.65 50.13 4.95
N GLN A 241 12.19 49.24 4.09
CA GLN A 241 11.12 49.54 3.13
C GLN A 241 9.83 48.87 3.61
N GLN A 242 8.90 49.72 4.05
CA GLN A 242 7.48 49.37 4.21
C GLN A 242 6.93 48.95 2.84
N GLN A 243 6.67 47.66 2.64
CA GLN A 243 5.87 47.19 1.51
C GLN A 243 4.42 47.03 1.92
N GLN A 244 3.60 47.95 1.43
CA GLN A 244 2.15 47.85 1.39
C GLN A 244 1.74 46.58 0.61
N GLN A 245 1.16 45.60 1.30
CA GLN A 245 0.51 44.45 0.67
C GLN A 245 -0.78 44.91 -0.03
N LYS A 246 -0.69 45.13 -1.34
CA LYS A 246 -1.87 45.14 -2.23
C LYS A 246 -2.42 43.71 -2.34
N LYS A 247 -3.62 43.48 -1.82
CA LYS A 247 -4.40 42.25 -2.04
C LYS A 247 -4.55 41.98 -3.53
N LYS A 248 -3.98 40.86 -4.00
CA LYS A 248 -4.14 40.34 -5.37
C LYS A 248 -5.52 39.68 -5.49
N PRO A 249 -6.30 39.89 -6.56
CA PRO A 249 -7.57 39.19 -6.76
C PRO A 249 -7.33 37.69 -6.88
N ALA A 250 -8.21 36.88 -6.31
CA ALA A 250 -8.16 35.43 -6.38
C ALA A 250 -8.16 34.98 -7.84
N ALA A 251 -7.15 34.19 -8.22
CA ALA A 251 -7.07 33.57 -9.54
C ALA A 251 -8.22 32.55 -9.69
N ALA A 252 -8.90 32.62 -10.84
CA ALA A 252 -9.91 31.64 -11.23
C ALA A 252 -9.28 30.24 -11.24
N VAL A 253 -9.92 29.30 -10.54
CA VAL A 253 -9.49 27.90 -10.45
C VAL A 253 -9.70 27.25 -11.82
N ALA A 254 -8.61 26.83 -12.46
CA ALA A 254 -8.67 26.07 -13.70
C ALA A 254 -9.39 24.72 -13.46
N PRO A 255 -10.15 24.20 -14.44
CA PRO A 255 -10.85 22.93 -14.31
C PRO A 255 -9.85 21.79 -14.07
N GLN A 256 -10.17 20.91 -13.11
CA GLN A 256 -9.30 19.78 -12.75
C GLN A 256 -9.19 18.79 -13.91
N THR A 257 -7.98 18.66 -14.46
CA THR A 257 -7.64 17.64 -15.44
C THR A 257 -7.06 16.42 -14.72
N GLY A 258 -7.89 15.42 -14.45
CA GLY A 258 -7.49 14.15 -13.85
C GLY A 258 -8.07 13.91 -12.46
N TRP A 259 -7.71 12.78 -11.84
CA TRP A 259 -7.95 12.55 -10.42
C TRP A 259 -7.26 13.71 -9.69
N GLY A 260 -8.04 14.61 -9.09
CA GLY A 260 -7.53 15.87 -8.53
C GLY A 260 -6.40 15.67 -7.51
N PRO A 261 -5.67 16.74 -7.12
CA PRO A 261 -4.66 16.62 -6.09
C PRO A 261 -5.30 15.95 -4.87
N ALA A 262 -4.72 14.81 -4.47
CA ALA A 262 -5.16 14.09 -3.29
C ALA A 262 -5.34 15.09 -2.15
N ALA A 263 -6.50 15.07 -1.48
CA ALA A 263 -6.68 15.81 -0.23
C ALA A 263 -5.45 15.54 0.63
N ASP A 264 -4.72 16.58 1.05
CA ASP A 264 -3.41 16.52 1.69
C ASP A 264 -3.22 15.25 2.56
N LEU A 265 -2.76 14.15 1.95
CA LEU A 265 -2.65 12.82 2.58
C LEU A 265 -1.45 12.76 3.54
N GLY A 266 -0.87 13.91 3.88
CA GLY A 266 0.49 14.05 4.33
C GLY A 266 1.49 13.68 3.23
N ALA A 267 2.73 14.15 3.37
CA ALA A 267 3.79 13.74 2.46
C ALA A 267 4.12 12.24 2.72
N PRO A 268 3.97 11.35 1.71
CA PRO A 268 4.23 9.93 1.91
C PRO A 268 5.72 9.66 2.13
N ALA A 269 6.03 8.62 2.89
CA ALA A 269 7.35 7.99 2.79
C ALA A 269 7.40 7.21 1.47
N THR A 270 8.29 7.61 0.56
CA THR A 270 8.51 6.91 -0.71
C THR A 270 9.59 5.86 -0.51
N LEU A 271 9.19 4.59 -0.42
CA LEU A 271 10.11 3.46 -0.29
C LEU A 271 10.55 3.01 -1.68
N VAL A 272 11.82 3.22 -1.98
CA VAL A 272 12.49 2.66 -3.15
C VAL A 272 13.09 1.33 -2.72
N LEU A 273 12.61 0.23 -3.28
CA LEU A 273 12.95 -1.12 -2.90
C LEU A 273 14.00 -1.67 -3.88
N LEU A 274 15.21 -1.88 -3.41
CA LEU A 274 16.31 -2.47 -4.18
C LEU A 274 16.54 -3.89 -3.70
N ARG A 275 16.39 -4.87 -4.60
CA ARG A 275 16.87 -6.23 -4.32
C ARG A 275 18.39 -6.21 -4.32
N HIS A 276 19.04 -6.94 -3.42
CA HIS A 276 20.50 -7.12 -3.46
C HIS A 276 20.98 -7.56 -4.85
N GLY A 277 22.24 -7.23 -5.17
CA GLY A 277 22.92 -7.72 -6.36
C GLY A 277 23.10 -9.23 -6.34
N GLU A 278 23.45 -9.81 -7.48
CA GLU A 278 23.64 -11.25 -7.63
C GLU A 278 24.65 -11.83 -6.61
N THR A 279 24.36 -13.03 -6.11
CA THR A 279 25.29 -13.88 -5.34
C THR A 279 25.56 -15.16 -6.11
N ALA A 280 26.56 -15.95 -5.70
CA ALA A 280 26.84 -17.25 -6.33
C ALA A 280 25.60 -18.19 -6.39
N LEU A 281 24.67 -18.06 -5.44
CA LEU A 281 23.45 -18.89 -5.37
C LEU A 281 22.31 -18.41 -6.29
N THR A 282 22.41 -17.19 -6.82
CA THR A 282 21.31 -16.55 -7.55
C THR A 282 21.07 -17.15 -8.95
N PRO A 283 22.11 -17.39 -9.78
CA PRO A 283 21.93 -18.05 -11.08
C PRO A 283 21.35 -19.46 -10.97
N GLU A 284 21.74 -20.18 -9.91
CA GLU A 284 21.25 -21.54 -9.61
C GLU A 284 19.84 -21.57 -9.01
N LYS A 285 19.24 -20.39 -8.72
CA LYS A 285 17.93 -20.25 -8.08
C LYS A 285 17.80 -21.08 -6.80
N ARG A 286 18.87 -21.12 -6.01
CA ARG A 286 18.87 -21.79 -4.70
C ARG A 286 18.17 -20.92 -3.67
N PHE A 287 17.48 -21.57 -2.73
CA PHE A 287 16.97 -20.89 -1.55
C PHE A 287 18.14 -20.32 -0.76
N SER A 288 18.09 -19.02 -0.50
CA SER A 288 19.13 -18.25 0.20
C SER A 288 18.44 -17.28 1.13
N GLY A 289 18.01 -17.81 2.26
CA GLY A 289 17.24 -17.12 3.27
C GLY A 289 18.12 -16.46 4.31
N SER A 290 17.55 -16.28 5.50
CA SER A 290 18.26 -15.76 6.68
C SER A 290 18.83 -16.84 7.60
N GLY A 291 18.41 -18.11 7.45
CA GLY A 291 18.96 -19.24 8.20
C GLY A 291 20.20 -19.87 7.55
N GLY A 292 20.50 -19.52 6.29
CA GLY A 292 21.56 -20.10 5.47
C GLY A 292 22.93 -19.40 5.52
N THR A 293 23.74 -19.64 4.49
CA THR A 293 25.19 -19.34 4.44
C THR A 293 25.58 -17.86 4.17
N ASP A 294 24.71 -16.88 4.51
CA ASP A 294 24.86 -15.43 4.28
C ASP A 294 25.90 -15.01 3.19
N PRO A 295 25.68 -15.40 1.92
CA PRO A 295 26.69 -15.25 0.89
C PRO A 295 26.96 -13.79 0.54
N GLU A 296 28.19 -13.53 0.08
CA GLU A 296 28.61 -12.25 -0.50
C GLU A 296 28.13 -12.07 -1.95
N LEU A 297 28.26 -10.86 -2.47
CA LEU A 297 27.99 -10.55 -3.87
C LEU A 297 29.00 -11.25 -4.81
N SER A 298 28.51 -11.73 -5.95
CA SER A 298 29.37 -12.17 -7.06
C SER A 298 30.06 -10.96 -7.71
N ALA A 299 31.00 -11.21 -8.64
CA ALA A 299 31.57 -10.13 -9.46
C ALA A 299 30.45 -9.37 -10.22
N THR A 300 29.51 -10.10 -10.82
CA THR A 300 28.30 -9.54 -11.44
C THR A 300 27.46 -8.75 -10.44
N GLY A 301 27.26 -9.27 -9.22
CA GLY A 301 26.49 -8.58 -8.19
C GLY A 301 27.11 -7.26 -7.74
N ARG A 302 28.45 -7.19 -7.68
CA ARG A 302 29.18 -5.95 -7.39
C ARG A 302 29.04 -4.92 -8.51
N ASP A 303 29.14 -5.35 -9.77
CA ASP A 303 28.87 -4.47 -10.93
C ASP A 303 27.43 -3.94 -10.89
N GLN A 304 26.46 -4.81 -10.67
CA GLN A 304 25.05 -4.43 -10.53
C GLN A 304 24.83 -3.40 -9.42
N ALA A 305 25.45 -3.59 -8.25
CA ALA A 305 25.36 -2.64 -7.14
C ALA A 305 25.98 -1.27 -7.49
N ALA A 306 27.13 -1.26 -8.16
CA ALA A 306 27.77 -0.02 -8.63
C ALA A 306 26.89 0.73 -9.65
N ARG A 307 26.24 0.01 -10.57
CA ARG A 307 25.33 0.60 -11.55
C ARG A 307 24.05 1.15 -10.91
N ALA A 308 23.51 0.45 -9.91
CA ALA A 308 22.41 0.96 -9.10
C ALA A 308 22.82 2.24 -8.35
N ALA A 309 24.04 2.30 -7.81
CA ALA A 309 24.58 3.48 -7.15
C ALA A 309 24.65 4.70 -8.09
N GLU A 310 25.18 4.53 -9.31
CA GLU A 310 25.18 5.61 -10.31
C GLU A 310 23.78 6.04 -10.73
N HIS A 311 22.85 5.09 -10.86
CA HIS A 311 21.46 5.39 -11.17
C HIS A 311 20.81 6.27 -10.09
N PHE A 312 20.97 5.92 -8.81
CA PHE A 312 20.42 6.72 -7.72
C PHE A 312 21.10 8.08 -7.59
N ALA A 313 22.41 8.17 -7.86
CA ALA A 313 23.11 9.43 -7.88
C ALA A 313 22.59 10.37 -8.98
N ALA A 314 22.30 9.82 -10.16
CA ALA A 314 21.71 10.59 -11.25
C ALA A 314 20.28 11.08 -10.94
N LEU A 315 19.49 10.26 -10.23
CA LEU A 315 18.14 10.67 -9.79
C LEU A 315 18.17 11.73 -8.69
N GLY A 316 19.13 11.66 -7.76
CA GLY A 316 19.29 12.65 -6.68
C GLY A 316 18.12 12.74 -5.69
N THR A 317 17.26 11.71 -5.63
CA THR A 317 16.03 11.73 -4.81
C THR A 317 16.13 10.98 -3.49
N VAL A 318 17.05 10.01 -3.36
CA VAL A 318 17.23 9.19 -2.16
C VAL A 318 17.82 10.05 -1.03
N GLN A 319 17.17 10.03 0.13
CA GLN A 319 17.56 10.82 1.31
C GLN A 319 18.05 9.95 2.46
N GLU A 320 17.67 8.67 2.48
CA GLU A 320 17.91 7.74 3.58
C GLU A 320 18.13 6.34 3.01
N ILE A 321 19.02 5.56 3.62
CA ILE A 321 19.27 4.17 3.25
C ILE A 321 19.03 3.26 4.46
N VAL A 322 18.16 2.27 4.28
CA VAL A 322 17.95 1.19 5.26
C VAL A 322 18.22 -0.14 4.56
N SER A 323 18.95 -1.03 5.22
CA SER A 323 19.34 -2.32 4.65
C SER A 323 18.97 -3.47 5.57
N SER A 324 18.67 -4.61 4.96
CA SER A 324 18.70 -5.91 5.63
C SER A 324 20.07 -6.14 6.29
N PRO A 325 20.12 -6.88 7.42
CA PRO A 325 21.38 -7.23 8.05
C PRO A 325 22.23 -8.17 7.20
N LEU A 326 21.67 -8.96 6.27
CA LEU A 326 22.42 -9.97 5.49
C LEU A 326 23.49 -9.34 4.57
N ARG A 327 24.65 -9.99 4.46
CA ARG A 327 25.89 -9.51 3.83
C ARG A 327 25.67 -8.98 2.42
N ARG A 328 25.00 -9.75 1.55
CA ARG A 328 24.65 -9.31 0.18
C ARG A 328 23.89 -7.99 0.12
N CYS A 329 23.01 -7.71 1.09
CA CYS A 329 22.32 -6.42 1.18
C CYS A 329 23.21 -5.33 1.75
N ARG A 330 24.06 -5.65 2.74
CA ARG A 330 25.03 -4.68 3.28
C ARG A 330 26.02 -4.23 2.22
N GLU A 331 26.56 -5.15 1.42
CA GLU A 331 27.48 -4.83 0.31
C GLU A 331 26.78 -4.02 -0.79
N THR A 332 25.55 -4.38 -1.16
CA THR A 332 24.77 -3.60 -2.13
C THR A 332 24.47 -2.19 -1.61
N ALA A 333 24.07 -2.07 -0.33
CA ALA A 333 23.76 -0.79 0.30
C ALA A 333 25.01 0.09 0.46
N ALA A 334 26.16 -0.50 0.79
CA ALA A 334 27.43 0.21 0.91
C ALA A 334 27.83 0.87 -0.40
N ALA A 335 27.74 0.15 -1.53
CA ALA A 335 28.04 0.73 -2.85
C ALA A 335 27.18 1.97 -3.15
N VAL A 336 25.89 1.94 -2.80
CA VAL A 336 25.01 3.10 -2.99
C VAL A 336 25.30 4.21 -1.98
N ALA A 337 25.52 3.86 -0.72
CA ALA A 337 25.82 4.77 0.37
C ALA A 337 27.10 5.58 0.10
N ASP A 338 28.19 4.90 -0.27
CA ASP A 338 29.48 5.52 -0.61
C ASP A 338 29.33 6.52 -1.76
N ARG A 339 28.51 6.16 -2.76
CA ARG A 339 28.27 6.99 -3.94
C ARG A 339 27.41 8.23 -3.66
N LEU A 340 26.46 8.12 -2.72
CA LEU A 340 25.54 9.19 -2.33
C LEU A 340 26.03 10.01 -1.14
N GLY A 341 27.05 9.56 -0.41
CA GLY A 341 27.50 10.16 0.84
C GLY A 341 26.46 10.04 1.97
N LEU A 342 25.73 8.92 2.03
CA LEU A 342 24.68 8.66 3.03
C LEU A 342 25.08 7.52 3.97
N ASP A 343 24.55 7.53 5.19
CA ASP A 343 24.72 6.42 6.13
C ASP A 343 23.72 5.28 5.86
N VAL A 344 24.12 4.05 6.18
CA VAL A 344 23.25 2.87 6.11
C VAL A 344 22.73 2.50 7.50
N ARG A 345 21.41 2.51 7.67
CA ARG A 345 20.75 1.93 8.87
C ARG A 345 20.42 0.47 8.63
N ILE A 346 20.71 -0.41 9.59
CA ILE A 346 20.31 -1.82 9.53
C ILE A 346 18.94 -2.01 10.20
N ASP A 347 18.04 -2.76 9.57
CA ASP A 347 16.77 -3.20 10.16
C ASP A 347 16.58 -4.71 9.97
N GLU A 348 16.56 -5.45 11.09
CA GLU A 348 16.34 -6.91 11.15
C GLU A 348 15.01 -7.33 10.53
N GLY A 349 14.02 -6.44 10.51
CA GLY A 349 12.73 -6.65 9.89
C GLY A 349 12.78 -6.76 8.36
N LEU A 350 13.91 -6.43 7.73
CA LEU A 350 14.12 -6.52 6.28
C LEU A 350 14.88 -7.78 5.84
N ARG A 351 15.28 -8.67 6.76
CA ARG A 351 15.95 -9.94 6.38
C ARG A 351 15.03 -10.81 5.51
N GLU A 352 15.63 -11.62 4.64
CA GLU A 352 14.92 -12.63 3.83
C GLU A 352 14.24 -13.67 4.73
N THR A 353 13.21 -14.32 4.19
CA THR A 353 12.58 -15.50 4.79
C THR A 353 13.64 -16.51 5.21
N ASP A 354 13.54 -17.05 6.42
CA ASP A 354 14.31 -18.24 6.80
C ASP A 354 13.66 -19.48 6.15
N PHE A 355 14.41 -20.17 5.29
CA PHE A 355 13.90 -21.33 4.55
C PHE A 355 14.20 -22.67 5.25
N GLY A 356 14.77 -22.67 6.46
CA GLY A 356 14.94 -23.87 7.24
C GLY A 356 15.84 -24.92 6.59
N ALA A 357 15.36 -26.17 6.52
CA ALA A 357 16.07 -27.26 5.87
C ALA A 357 16.23 -27.09 4.35
N TRP A 358 15.58 -26.10 3.74
CA TRP A 358 15.68 -25.85 2.30
C TRP A 358 16.84 -24.92 1.94
N GLU A 359 17.49 -24.28 2.92
CA GLU A 359 18.63 -23.39 2.70
C GLU A 359 19.71 -24.04 1.83
N GLY A 360 20.16 -23.34 0.80
CA GLY A 360 21.16 -23.81 -0.16
C GLY A 360 20.67 -24.84 -1.18
N LEU A 361 19.43 -25.33 -1.08
CA LEU A 361 18.86 -26.26 -2.06
C LEU A 361 18.24 -25.52 -3.25
N THR A 362 18.25 -26.15 -4.42
CA THR A 362 17.45 -25.70 -5.55
C THR A 362 15.98 -26.08 -5.35
N PHE A 363 15.07 -25.42 -6.07
CA PHE A 363 13.65 -25.80 -6.09
C PHE A 363 13.43 -27.27 -6.50
N GLY A 364 14.27 -27.79 -7.43
CA GLY A 364 14.22 -29.18 -7.85
C GLY A 364 14.55 -30.15 -6.71
N GLU A 365 15.64 -29.88 -5.98
CA GLU A 365 16.06 -30.67 -4.82
C GLU A 365 15.05 -30.61 -3.67
N VAL A 366 14.44 -29.43 -3.41
CA VAL A 366 13.38 -29.31 -2.40
C VAL A 366 12.16 -30.13 -2.80
N ARG A 367 11.73 -30.06 -4.07
CA ARG A 367 10.60 -30.86 -4.56
C ARG A 367 10.85 -32.38 -4.44
N GLU A 368 12.08 -32.82 -4.67
CA GLU A 368 12.47 -34.22 -4.57
C GLU A 368 12.55 -34.70 -3.11
N ARG A 369 13.19 -33.92 -2.23
CA ARG A 369 13.48 -34.32 -0.84
C ARG A 369 12.35 -33.99 0.14
N TYR A 370 11.57 -32.94 -0.15
CA TYR A 370 10.56 -32.34 0.75
C TYR A 370 9.26 -32.00 0.00
N GLY A 371 8.82 -32.84 -0.94
CA GLY A 371 7.69 -32.54 -1.83
C GLY A 371 6.36 -32.22 -1.12
N ASP A 372 6.03 -32.94 -0.05
CA ASP A 372 4.80 -32.70 0.74
C ASP A 372 4.86 -31.36 1.48
N ASP A 373 6.04 -31.03 2.02
CA ASP A 373 6.31 -29.77 2.71
C ASP A 373 6.22 -28.57 1.76
N LEU A 374 6.83 -28.68 0.58
CA LEU A 374 6.72 -27.69 -0.49
C LEU A 374 5.26 -27.48 -0.92
N THR A 375 4.48 -28.56 -1.02
CA THR A 375 3.05 -28.50 -1.36
C THR A 375 2.27 -27.76 -0.28
N ALA A 376 2.51 -28.07 1.00
CA ALA A 376 1.85 -27.42 2.13
C ALA A 376 2.22 -25.93 2.24
N TRP A 377 3.48 -25.58 2.02
CA TRP A 377 3.98 -24.21 2.04
C TRP A 377 3.43 -23.34 0.90
N LEU A 378 3.28 -23.90 -0.30
CA LEU A 378 2.64 -23.20 -1.42
C LEU A 378 1.13 -23.03 -1.23
N ALA A 379 0.48 -23.97 -0.54
CA ALA A 379 -0.96 -23.97 -0.33
C ALA A 379 -1.43 -23.03 0.80
N SER A 380 -0.56 -22.74 1.77
CA SER A 380 -0.92 -21.98 2.97
C SER A 380 0.19 -21.00 3.38
N PRO A 381 -0.12 -19.69 3.57
CA PRO A 381 0.85 -18.71 4.02
C PRO A 381 1.29 -18.92 5.48
N ASP A 382 0.55 -19.73 6.26
CA ASP A 382 0.81 -20.00 7.68
C ASP A 382 1.74 -21.22 7.88
N THR A 383 2.06 -21.94 6.80
CA THR A 383 2.95 -23.10 6.86
C THR A 383 4.40 -22.61 6.76
N ALA A 384 5.24 -23.03 7.70
CA ALA A 384 6.68 -22.85 7.66
C ALA A 384 7.36 -24.10 7.04
N PRO A 385 8.52 -23.95 6.39
CA PRO A 385 9.29 -25.09 5.91
C PRO A 385 9.78 -25.98 7.06
N THR A 386 10.04 -27.24 6.76
CA THR A 386 10.59 -28.22 7.70
C THR A 386 12.00 -27.81 8.14
N GLY A 387 12.36 -28.15 9.38
CA GLY A 387 13.69 -27.91 9.94
C GLY A 387 13.86 -26.55 10.64
N GLY A 388 12.75 -25.87 10.94
CA GLY A 388 12.76 -24.48 11.36
C GLY A 388 12.55 -23.55 10.16
N GLY A 389 12.36 -22.26 10.40
CA GLY A 389 12.13 -21.28 9.32
C GLY A 389 10.91 -20.42 9.57
N GLU A 390 10.62 -19.53 8.61
CA GLU A 390 9.49 -18.62 8.67
C GLU A 390 8.41 -19.00 7.65
N SER A 391 7.17 -18.98 8.08
CA SER A 391 6.00 -18.92 7.21
C SER A 391 5.89 -17.55 6.53
N PHE A 392 5.18 -17.47 5.42
CA PHE A 392 4.92 -16.17 4.78
C PHE A 392 4.11 -15.23 5.67
N ALA A 393 3.28 -15.75 6.58
CA ALA A 393 2.54 -14.97 7.55
C ALA A 393 3.48 -14.31 8.59
N GLU A 394 4.47 -15.03 9.09
CA GLU A 394 5.48 -14.50 10.01
C GLU A 394 6.34 -13.43 9.33
N VAL A 395 6.80 -13.69 8.10
CA VAL A 395 7.52 -12.68 7.29
C VAL A 395 6.63 -11.46 7.06
N ALA A 396 5.35 -11.65 6.73
CA ALA A 396 4.42 -10.55 6.53
C ALA A 396 4.22 -9.69 7.78
N GLY A 397 4.09 -10.31 8.96
CA GLY A 397 3.97 -9.59 10.23
C GLY A 397 5.23 -8.77 10.54
N ARG A 398 6.41 -9.38 10.41
CA ARG A 398 7.69 -8.71 10.66
C ARG A 398 7.96 -7.57 9.66
N VAL A 399 7.72 -7.79 8.38
CA VAL A 399 7.93 -6.79 7.32
C VAL A 399 6.91 -5.65 7.43
N ALA A 400 5.66 -5.93 7.79
CA ALA A 400 4.67 -4.88 8.07
C ALA A 400 5.09 -4.00 9.24
N ALA A 401 5.57 -4.60 10.34
CA ALA A 401 6.09 -3.84 11.48
C ALA A 401 7.32 -2.98 11.10
N ALA A 402 8.21 -3.50 10.24
CA ALA A 402 9.36 -2.75 9.73
C ALA A 402 8.91 -1.57 8.86
N ARG A 403 7.98 -1.82 7.92
CA ARG A 403 7.34 -0.78 7.11
C ARG A 403 6.77 0.33 7.99
N ASP A 404 5.98 -0.01 8.99
CA ASP A 404 5.30 0.99 9.83
C ASP A 404 6.30 1.87 10.57
N ARG A 405 7.37 1.28 11.13
CA ARG A 405 8.46 2.04 11.75
C ARG A 405 9.17 2.96 10.76
N ILE A 406 9.49 2.47 9.57
CA ILE A 406 10.22 3.22 8.53
C ILE A 406 9.34 4.37 8.01
N VAL A 407 8.07 4.10 7.72
CA VAL A 407 7.11 5.11 7.23
C VAL A 407 6.91 6.21 8.27
N ALA A 408 6.71 5.85 9.54
CA ALA A 408 6.57 6.82 10.61
C ALA A 408 7.84 7.66 10.82
N ARG A 409 9.02 7.03 10.74
CA ARG A 409 10.32 7.69 10.95
C ARG A 409 10.67 8.66 9.81
N TYR A 410 10.29 8.32 8.58
CA TYR A 410 10.74 8.98 7.37
C TYR A 410 9.59 9.56 6.54
N ALA A 411 8.52 10.01 7.21
CA ALA A 411 7.40 10.67 6.56
C ALA A 411 7.88 11.83 5.67
N GLY A 412 7.36 11.87 4.44
CA GLY A 412 7.74 12.85 3.42
C GLY A 412 9.11 12.69 2.78
N ARG A 413 9.89 11.66 3.13
CA ARG A 413 11.22 11.39 2.56
C ARG A 413 11.20 10.22 1.58
N THR A 414 12.20 10.18 0.71
CA THR A 414 12.48 9.01 -0.14
C THR A 414 13.55 8.15 0.54
N VAL A 415 13.19 6.91 0.85
CA VAL A 415 14.04 5.96 1.57
C VAL A 415 14.36 4.78 0.65
N LEU A 416 15.64 4.51 0.45
CA LEU A 416 16.10 3.30 -0.23
C LEU A 416 16.13 2.14 0.76
N LEU A 417 15.35 1.09 0.49
CA LEU A 417 15.36 -0.17 1.22
C LEU A 417 16.10 -1.23 0.41
N VAL A 418 17.27 -1.64 0.90
CA VAL A 418 18.06 -2.72 0.28
C VAL A 418 17.73 -4.04 0.96
N THR A 419 17.06 -4.95 0.25
CA THR A 419 16.48 -6.17 0.83
C THR A 419 16.39 -7.29 -0.22
N HIS A 420 15.44 -8.21 -0.08
CA HIS A 420 15.38 -9.49 -0.77
C HIS A 420 14.03 -9.73 -1.43
N VAL A 421 13.84 -10.91 -2.02
CA VAL A 421 12.66 -11.22 -2.81
C VAL A 421 11.40 -11.21 -1.96
N THR A 422 11.38 -11.90 -0.82
CA THR A 422 10.15 -12.03 -0.03
C THR A 422 9.73 -10.72 0.63
N PRO A 423 10.62 -9.94 1.28
CA PRO A 423 10.25 -8.64 1.83
C PRO A 423 9.74 -7.66 0.76
N ILE A 424 10.39 -7.57 -0.41
CA ILE A 424 9.92 -6.67 -1.49
C ILE A 424 8.52 -7.04 -1.95
N LYS A 425 8.31 -8.33 -2.26
CA LYS A 425 6.99 -8.82 -2.68
C LYS A 425 5.94 -8.59 -1.60
N THR A 426 6.30 -8.75 -0.34
CA THR A 426 5.42 -8.52 0.80
C THR A 426 5.03 -7.05 0.91
N LEU A 427 5.98 -6.12 0.80
CA LEU A 427 5.70 -4.69 0.78
C LEU A 427 4.78 -4.34 -0.39
N VAL A 428 5.10 -4.75 -1.61
CA VAL A 428 4.25 -4.49 -2.79
C VAL A 428 2.84 -5.08 -2.61
N ARG A 429 2.74 -6.32 -2.11
CA ARG A 429 1.46 -6.96 -1.80
C ARG A 429 0.65 -6.14 -0.80
N LEU A 430 1.26 -5.73 0.30
CA LEU A 430 0.59 -4.95 1.36
C LEU A 430 0.09 -3.61 0.79
N ALA A 431 0.89 -2.94 -0.04
CA ALA A 431 0.50 -1.70 -0.68
C ALA A 431 -0.69 -1.84 -1.63
N LEU A 432 -0.78 -2.95 -2.35
CA LEU A 432 -1.89 -3.24 -3.25
C LEU A 432 -3.13 -3.80 -2.53
N GLY A 433 -3.06 -4.06 -1.22
CA GLY A 433 -4.08 -4.82 -0.50
C GLY A 433 -4.29 -6.23 -1.09
N ALA A 434 -3.25 -6.78 -1.73
CA ALA A 434 -3.34 -8.03 -2.47
C ALA A 434 -3.34 -9.25 -1.53
N PRO A 435 -3.98 -10.36 -1.92
CA PRO A 435 -4.00 -11.57 -1.10
C PRO A 435 -2.62 -12.28 -1.13
N PRO A 436 -2.30 -13.17 -0.16
CA PRO A 436 -0.98 -13.80 -0.04
C PRO A 436 -0.48 -14.48 -1.33
N GLU A 437 -1.39 -15.05 -2.12
CA GLU A 437 -1.08 -15.75 -3.37
C GLU A 437 -0.43 -14.84 -4.42
N ALA A 438 -0.53 -13.51 -4.28
CA ALA A 438 0.15 -12.56 -5.14
C ALA A 438 1.69 -12.63 -5.06
N LEU A 439 2.26 -13.13 -3.96
CA LEU A 439 3.71 -13.34 -3.81
C LEU A 439 4.28 -14.22 -4.95
N PHE A 440 3.49 -15.18 -5.44
CA PHE A 440 3.88 -16.08 -6.53
C PHE A 440 3.62 -15.52 -7.93
N ARG A 441 3.04 -14.33 -8.04
CA ARG A 441 2.70 -13.65 -9.31
C ARG A 441 3.60 -12.47 -9.62
N MET A 442 4.64 -12.27 -8.81
CA MET A 442 5.62 -11.22 -8.97
C MET A 442 6.99 -11.83 -9.27
N GLU A 443 7.69 -11.28 -10.23
CA GLU A 443 9.08 -11.60 -10.53
C GLU A 443 9.97 -10.43 -10.09
N LEU A 444 11.15 -10.74 -9.56
CA LEU A 444 12.14 -9.75 -9.13
C LEU A 444 13.52 -10.23 -9.58
N SER A 445 14.19 -9.45 -10.43
CA SER A 445 15.56 -9.69 -10.89
C SER A 445 16.58 -9.21 -9.85
N ALA A 446 17.81 -9.73 -9.88
CA ALA A 446 18.90 -9.21 -9.05
C ALA A 446 19.11 -7.71 -9.33
N ALA A 447 19.39 -6.92 -8.29
CA ALA A 447 19.48 -5.46 -8.37
C ALA A 447 18.25 -4.75 -8.96
N SER A 448 17.07 -5.39 -9.04
CA SER A 448 15.86 -4.73 -9.53
C SER A 448 15.37 -3.65 -8.57
N ILE A 449 14.78 -2.59 -9.13
CA ILE A 449 14.19 -1.47 -8.39
C ILE A 449 12.67 -1.54 -8.47
N SER A 450 12.00 -1.38 -7.32
CA SER A 450 10.56 -1.16 -7.23
C SER A 450 10.28 0.06 -6.37
N THR A 451 9.14 0.74 -6.54
CA THR A 451 8.84 1.97 -5.80
C THR A 451 7.43 1.93 -5.26
N VAL A 452 7.29 2.19 -3.96
CA VAL A 452 6.01 2.26 -3.27
C VAL A 452 5.96 3.50 -2.40
N ALA A 453 4.93 4.33 -2.58
CA ALA A 453 4.64 5.43 -1.66
C ALA A 453 3.66 4.95 -0.59
N TYR A 454 4.00 5.11 0.68
CA TYR A 454 3.14 4.82 1.82
C TYR A 454 2.75 6.09 2.56
N TYR A 455 1.47 6.24 2.84
CA TYR A 455 0.88 7.39 3.50
C TYR A 455 0.59 7.06 4.98
N GLY A 456 0.58 8.09 5.83
CA GLY A 456 0.40 7.92 7.28
C GLY A 456 -0.98 7.41 7.68
N ASP A 457 -1.97 7.54 6.80
CA ASP A 457 -3.35 7.04 6.96
C ASP A 457 -3.51 5.56 6.56
N GLY A 458 -2.42 4.90 6.16
CA GLY A 458 -2.41 3.50 5.71
C GLY A 458 -2.66 3.32 4.21
N ASN A 459 -2.90 4.39 3.44
CA ASN A 459 -2.95 4.30 1.98
C ASN A 459 -1.55 4.04 1.39
N ALA A 460 -1.52 3.45 0.19
CA ALA A 460 -0.28 3.23 -0.53
C ALA A 460 -0.48 3.28 -2.05
N SER A 461 0.61 3.52 -2.77
CA SER A 461 0.66 3.53 -4.23
C SER A 461 1.94 2.86 -4.73
N VAL A 462 1.80 1.78 -5.50
CA VAL A 462 2.91 1.15 -6.22
C VAL A 462 3.14 1.90 -7.52
N ARG A 463 4.34 2.46 -7.69
CA ARG A 463 4.71 3.32 -8.84
C ARG A 463 5.59 2.61 -9.85
N LEU A 464 6.34 1.61 -9.40
CA LEU A 464 7.30 0.86 -10.22
C LEU A 464 7.47 -0.54 -9.63
N LEU A 465 7.63 -1.55 -10.49
CA LEU A 465 7.91 -2.92 -10.07
C LEU A 465 8.95 -3.53 -11.00
N ASN A 466 10.00 -4.12 -10.41
CA ASN A 466 11.04 -4.89 -11.09
C ASN A 466 11.76 -4.18 -12.25
N ASP A 467 12.08 -2.89 -12.10
CA ASP A 467 12.88 -2.19 -13.12
C ASP A 467 14.37 -2.60 -13.04
N THR A 468 14.94 -2.90 -14.20
CA THR A 468 16.35 -3.21 -14.38
C THR A 468 16.97 -2.37 -15.49
N SER A 469 16.38 -1.22 -15.82
CA SER A 469 16.82 -0.39 -16.95
C SER A 469 18.24 0.14 -16.76
N HIS A 470 18.63 0.43 -15.52
CA HIS A 470 19.98 0.84 -15.12
C HIS A 470 21.07 -0.24 -15.35
N LEU A 471 20.67 -1.49 -15.62
CA LEU A 471 21.57 -2.61 -15.92
C LEU A 471 21.78 -2.85 -17.42
N ARG A 472 21.23 -2.00 -18.30
CA ARG A 472 21.39 -2.13 -19.76
C ARG A 472 22.40 -1.20 -20.36
#